data_AF-A0A382VFT5-F1
#
_entry.id   AF-A0A382VFT5-F1
#
_cell.length_a   1.000
_cell.length_b   1.000
_cell.length_c   1.000
_cell.angle_alpha   90.00
_cell.angle_beta   90.00
_cell.angle_gamma   90.00
#
_symmetry.space_group_name_H-M   'P 1'
#
loop_
_entity.id
_entity.type
_entity.pdbx_description
1 polymer ?
#
loop_
_entity_poly.entity_id
_entity_poly.type
_entity_poly.pdbx_seq_one_letter_code
_entity_poly.pdbx_strand_id
1 'polypeptide(L)'
;LFWMWISAVVGMATKFFTCTLAILYRGKDENGEVQGGPMYVITEGLPKSFHFLAYLFAVAGLFGCFSLFQANQLTQIIQDQIFVPLDLFSQNPMKGQLLIGVLLTGIISLVIFGGIRRIGQVAARLVPAMVLLYILCGFFILLGNITNLDNILLLIINDAFTGHAIAGGTLGSVMITGIRRAAFSNEAGIGTESMAHGAAITKEPVREGLVAMLGPMIDTLVVCSITGFAILSTGVWQNSNLNGISMTSAAFEAGLPFLGETVLLIIVCIFSITTIIGYSYYGSK
;
A
#
# COMPACT_ATOMS: atom_id res chain seq x y z
N LEU A 1 -8.10 -6.03 11.81
CA LEU A 1 -8.60 -6.44 10.47
C LEU A 1 -10.02 -5.98 10.22
N PHE A 2 -10.98 -6.26 11.10
CA PHE A 2 -12.38 -5.83 10.95
C PHE A 2 -12.55 -4.35 10.53
N TRP A 3 -11.98 -3.41 11.29
CA TRP A 3 -12.06 -1.98 10.97
C TRP A 3 -11.34 -1.59 9.67
N MET A 4 -10.34 -2.38 9.23
CA MET A 4 -9.75 -2.18 7.92
C MET A 4 -10.74 -2.53 6.81
N TRP A 5 -11.52 -3.60 6.96
CA TRP A 5 -12.56 -3.98 6.00
C TRP A 5 -13.66 -2.95 5.90
N ILE A 6 -14.17 -2.46 7.04
CA ILE A 6 -15.18 -1.39 7.06
C ILE A 6 -14.64 -0.14 6.36
N SER A 7 -13.41 0.28 6.68
CA SER A 7 -12.77 1.41 6.03
C SER A 7 -12.55 1.19 4.53
N ALA A 8 -12.27 -0.03 4.08
CA ALA A 8 -12.11 -0.35 2.67
C ALA A 8 -13.45 -0.26 1.91
N VAL A 9 -14.53 -0.79 2.48
CA VAL A 9 -15.87 -0.71 1.87
C VAL A 9 -16.32 0.75 1.71
N VAL A 10 -16.14 1.58 2.74
CA VAL A 10 -16.39 3.03 2.64
C VAL A 10 -15.41 3.67 1.64
N GLY A 11 -14.15 3.26 1.68
CA GLY A 11 -13.10 3.73 0.79
C GLY A 11 -13.36 3.44 -0.69
N MET A 12 -14.04 2.34 -1.03
CA MET A 12 -14.49 2.05 -2.40
C MET A 12 -15.41 3.16 -2.91
N ALA A 13 -16.39 3.59 -2.10
CA ALA A 13 -17.29 4.67 -2.47
C ALA A 13 -16.54 6.01 -2.57
N THR A 14 -15.67 6.33 -1.61
CA THR A 14 -14.85 7.55 -1.66
C THR A 14 -14.03 7.61 -2.94
N LYS A 15 -13.32 6.53 -3.26
CA LYS A 15 -12.44 6.44 -4.43
C LYS A 15 -13.20 6.47 -5.75
N PHE A 16 -14.39 5.88 -5.80
CA PHE A 16 -15.28 6.01 -6.94
C PHE A 16 -15.53 7.50 -7.26
N PHE A 17 -15.97 8.27 -6.26
CA PHE A 17 -16.30 9.68 -6.46
C PHE A 17 -15.06 10.55 -6.74
N THR A 18 -13.96 10.39 -5.99
CA THR A 18 -12.74 11.20 -6.19
C THR A 18 -12.16 10.98 -7.59
N CYS A 19 -12.10 9.74 -8.07
CA CYS A 19 -11.58 9.44 -9.40
C CYS A 19 -12.55 9.83 -10.53
N THR A 20 -13.86 9.71 -10.34
CA THR A 20 -14.84 10.26 -11.30
C THR A 20 -14.70 11.78 -11.43
N LEU A 21 -14.57 12.49 -10.31
CA LEU A 21 -14.37 13.95 -10.31
C LEU A 21 -13.03 14.34 -10.98
N ALA A 22 -11.96 13.59 -10.74
CA ALA A 22 -10.65 13.86 -11.35
C ALA A 22 -10.64 13.73 -12.87
N ILE A 23 -11.55 12.95 -13.47
CA ILE A 23 -11.77 12.93 -14.93
C ILE A 23 -12.68 14.09 -15.37
N LEU A 24 -13.73 14.38 -14.61
CA LEU A 24 -14.72 15.39 -14.97
C LEU A 24 -14.14 16.81 -14.97
N TYR A 25 -13.28 17.11 -13.99
CA TYR A 25 -12.66 18.41 -13.77
C TYR A 25 -11.17 18.42 -14.13
N ARG A 26 -10.84 17.84 -15.29
CA ARG A 26 -9.48 17.88 -15.80
C ARG A 26 -9.07 19.29 -16.20
N GLY A 27 -7.88 19.68 -15.79
CA GLY A 27 -7.21 20.89 -16.25
C GLY A 27 -6.13 20.57 -17.28
N LYS A 28 -5.38 21.61 -17.64
CA LYS A 28 -4.13 21.48 -18.39
C LYS A 28 -2.98 22.03 -17.56
N ASP A 29 -1.82 21.41 -17.67
CA ASP A 29 -0.59 21.98 -17.14
C ASP A 29 -0.02 23.07 -18.06
N GLU A 30 1.13 23.63 -17.67
CA GLU A 30 1.85 24.66 -18.43
C GLU A 30 2.26 24.21 -19.83
N ASN A 31 2.43 22.90 -20.05
CA ASN A 31 2.77 22.30 -21.33
C ASN A 31 1.53 21.98 -22.17
N GLY A 32 0.33 22.25 -21.66
CA GLY A 32 -0.94 21.95 -22.29
C GLY A 32 -1.33 20.46 -22.21
N GLU A 33 -0.61 19.64 -21.45
CA GLU A 33 -0.99 18.25 -21.21
C GLU A 33 -2.17 18.19 -20.25
N VAL A 34 -3.10 17.28 -20.54
CA VAL A 34 -4.29 17.09 -19.71
C VAL A 34 -3.88 16.45 -18.39
N GLN A 35 -4.24 17.09 -17.29
CA GLN A 35 -3.98 16.62 -15.94
C GLN A 35 -5.28 16.51 -15.14
N GLY A 36 -5.29 15.57 -14.21
CA GLY A 36 -6.39 15.39 -13.26
C GLY A 36 -5.84 15.14 -11.87
N GLY A 37 -6.68 15.35 -10.87
CA GLY A 37 -6.32 15.20 -9.46
C GLY A 37 -7.07 16.22 -8.59
N PRO A 38 -6.89 16.17 -7.26
CA PRO A 38 -7.70 16.97 -6.34
C PRO A 38 -7.48 18.48 -6.53
N MET A 39 -6.24 18.89 -6.82
CA MET A 39 -5.90 20.27 -7.14
C MET A 39 -6.69 20.80 -8.34
N TYR A 40 -6.81 20.01 -9.41
CA TYR A 40 -7.59 20.38 -10.60
C TYR A 40 -9.10 20.32 -10.36
N VAL A 41 -9.58 19.35 -9.59
CA VAL A 41 -10.99 19.30 -9.16
C VAL A 41 -11.38 20.57 -8.41
N ILE A 42 -10.50 21.08 -7.56
CA ILE A 42 -10.72 22.33 -6.83
C ILE A 42 -10.66 23.53 -7.76
N THR A 43 -9.64 23.66 -8.62
CA THR A 43 -9.48 24.87 -9.45
C THR A 43 -10.49 24.97 -10.59
N GLU A 44 -10.92 23.85 -11.16
CA GLU A 44 -11.88 23.80 -12.27
C GLU A 44 -13.33 23.65 -11.78
N GLY A 45 -13.53 23.08 -10.59
CA GLY A 45 -14.86 22.76 -10.06
C GLY A 45 -15.38 23.69 -8.97
N LEU A 46 -14.53 24.45 -8.27
CA LEU A 46 -14.93 25.31 -7.16
C LEU A 46 -14.67 26.81 -7.42
N PRO A 47 -15.34 27.72 -6.70
CA PRO A 47 -15.06 29.15 -6.77
C PRO A 47 -13.62 29.49 -6.35
N LYS A 48 -13.08 30.60 -6.89
CA LYS A 48 -11.73 31.10 -6.61
C LYS A 48 -11.40 31.24 -5.11
N SER A 49 -12.40 31.47 -4.26
CA SER A 49 -12.24 31.53 -2.80
C SER A 49 -11.72 30.22 -2.17
N PHE A 50 -11.90 29.08 -2.83
CA PHE A 50 -11.44 27.77 -2.36
C PHE A 50 -10.13 27.31 -2.99
N HIS A 51 -9.53 28.09 -3.90
CA HIS A 51 -8.29 27.68 -4.56
C HIS A 51 -7.12 27.51 -3.58
N PHE A 52 -7.19 28.13 -2.39
CA PHE A 52 -6.19 27.89 -1.33
C PHE A 52 -6.09 26.42 -0.93
N LEU A 53 -7.17 25.63 -1.03
CA LEU A 53 -7.16 24.20 -0.74
C LEU A 53 -6.37 23.41 -1.80
N ALA A 54 -6.36 23.85 -3.06
CA ALA A 54 -5.56 23.23 -4.11
C ALA A 54 -4.07 23.39 -3.82
N TYR A 55 -3.65 24.60 -3.43
CA TYR A 55 -2.27 24.85 -3.02
C TYR A 55 -1.89 24.10 -1.74
N LEU A 56 -2.80 24.05 -0.75
CA LEU A 56 -2.59 23.25 0.46
C LEU A 56 -2.40 21.76 0.14
N PHE A 57 -3.24 21.22 -0.75
CA PHE A 57 -3.12 19.84 -1.21
C PHE A 57 -1.79 19.61 -1.93
N ALA A 58 -1.38 20.50 -2.84
CA ALA A 58 -0.12 20.37 -3.57
C ALA A 58 1.10 20.38 -2.62
N VAL A 59 1.13 21.30 -1.66
CA VAL A 59 2.20 21.36 -0.64
C VAL A 59 2.20 20.11 0.24
N ALA A 60 1.03 19.66 0.70
CA ALA A 60 0.93 18.43 1.49
C ALA A 60 1.34 17.19 0.67
N GLY A 61 0.95 17.13 -0.61
CA GLY A 61 1.27 16.08 -1.56
C GLY A 61 2.77 15.96 -1.81
N LEU A 62 3.51 17.07 -1.87
CA LEU A 62 4.97 17.07 -2.03
C LEU A 62 5.67 16.24 -0.95
N PHE A 63 5.24 16.38 0.31
CA PHE A 63 5.81 15.62 1.43
C PHE A 63 5.14 14.25 1.60
N GLY A 64 3.83 14.17 1.37
CA GLY A 64 3.04 12.93 1.50
C GLY A 64 3.43 11.87 0.48
N CYS A 65 3.95 12.27 -0.68
CA CYS A 65 4.43 11.35 -1.71
C CYS A 65 5.85 10.81 -1.42
N PHE A 66 6.47 11.14 -0.30
CA PHE A 66 7.73 10.51 0.08
C PHE A 66 7.53 9.05 0.49
N SER A 67 8.08 8.13 -0.30
CA SER A 67 7.99 6.68 -0.07
C SER A 67 8.99 6.15 0.97
N LEU A 68 9.13 6.86 2.09
CA LEU A 68 10.06 6.50 3.17
C LEU A 68 9.72 5.14 3.78
N PHE A 69 8.42 4.85 3.95
CA PHE A 69 7.97 3.60 4.53
C PHE A 69 8.38 2.40 3.66
N GLN A 70 8.12 2.46 2.36
CA GLN A 70 8.42 1.38 1.42
C GLN A 70 9.93 1.10 1.32
N ALA A 71 10.75 2.16 1.32
CA ALA A 71 12.21 2.04 1.34
C ALA A 71 12.72 1.43 2.65
N ASN A 72 12.17 1.85 3.80
CA ASN A 72 12.55 1.32 5.10
C ASN A 72 12.14 -0.15 5.28
N GLN A 73 10.90 -0.51 4.91
CA GLN A 73 10.44 -1.91 4.99
C GLN A 73 11.26 -2.84 4.09
N LEU A 74 11.63 -2.39 2.89
CA LEU A 74 12.51 -3.14 2.00
C LEU A 74 13.92 -3.29 2.57
N THR A 75 14.44 -2.22 3.19
CA THR A 75 15.75 -2.28 3.85
C THR A 75 15.73 -3.26 5.02
N GLN A 76 14.69 -3.21 5.84
CA GLN A 76 14.53 -4.10 7.00
C GLN A 76 14.47 -5.58 6.59
N ILE A 77 13.67 -5.94 5.58
CA ILE A 77 13.58 -7.35 5.16
C ILE A 77 14.91 -7.87 4.58
N ILE A 78 15.66 -7.04 3.84
CA ILE A 78 17.00 -7.41 3.34
C ILE A 78 17.97 -7.57 4.50
N GLN A 79 17.90 -6.71 5.51
CA GLN A 79 18.73 -6.84 6.70
C GLN A 79 18.44 -8.14 7.45
N ASP A 80 17.15 -8.43 7.72
CA ASP A 80 16.71 -9.58 8.49
C ASP A 80 17.03 -10.91 7.78
N GLN A 81 16.84 -10.99 6.46
CA GLN A 81 17.00 -12.25 5.71
C GLN A 81 18.38 -12.45 5.07
N ILE A 82 19.14 -11.38 4.80
CA ILE A 82 20.44 -11.49 4.09
C ILE A 82 21.59 -11.03 4.98
N PHE A 83 21.52 -9.83 5.55
CA PHE A 83 22.70 -9.27 6.23
C PHE A 83 22.96 -9.92 7.58
N VAL A 84 21.94 -10.10 8.41
CA VAL A 84 22.07 -10.72 9.73
C VAL A 84 22.51 -12.19 9.64
N PRO A 85 21.89 -13.05 8.79
CA PRO A 85 22.29 -14.47 8.72
C PRO A 85 23.69 -14.70 8.13
N LEU A 86 24.16 -13.81 7.26
CA LEU A 86 25.48 -13.89 6.64
C LEU A 86 26.57 -13.11 7.39
N ASP A 87 26.24 -12.53 8.56
CA ASP A 87 27.11 -11.65 9.36
C ASP A 87 27.71 -10.49 8.54
N LEU A 88 26.96 -10.01 7.53
CA LEU A 88 27.36 -8.90 6.67
C LEU A 88 26.99 -7.58 7.32
N PHE A 89 27.93 -6.63 7.32
CA PHE A 89 27.74 -5.29 7.89
C PHE A 89 27.40 -5.25 9.40
N SER A 90 27.58 -6.34 10.15
CA SER A 90 27.29 -6.43 11.59
C SER A 90 28.03 -5.39 12.42
N GLN A 91 29.26 -5.01 12.02
CA GLN A 91 30.06 -3.97 12.68
C GLN A 91 29.62 -2.54 12.32
N ASN A 92 28.93 -2.35 11.19
CA ASN A 92 28.45 -1.04 10.75
C ASN A 92 27.17 -1.15 9.91
N PRO A 93 26.00 -1.27 10.57
CA PRO A 93 24.72 -1.44 9.89
C PRO A 93 24.38 -0.29 8.93
N MET A 94 24.86 0.93 9.23
CA MET A 94 24.64 2.12 8.41
C MET A 94 25.23 1.97 7.00
N LYS A 95 26.37 1.29 6.84
CA LYS A 95 26.96 1.02 5.51
C LYS A 95 26.06 0.10 4.68
N GLY A 96 25.46 -0.92 5.30
CA GLY A 96 24.52 -1.82 4.63
C GLY A 96 23.25 -1.08 4.20
N GLN A 97 22.68 -0.26 5.07
CA GLN A 97 21.51 0.57 4.76
C GLN A 97 21.79 1.57 3.63
N LEU A 98 22.96 2.22 3.66
CA LEU A 98 23.40 3.12 2.58
C LEU A 98 23.52 2.38 1.25
N LEU A 99 24.11 1.17 1.25
CA LEU A 99 24.23 0.35 0.05
C LEU A 99 22.86 0.04 -0.57
N ILE A 100 21.90 -0.41 0.26
CA ILE A 100 20.53 -0.68 -0.19
C ILE A 100 19.90 0.60 -0.75
N GLY A 101 20.05 1.73 -0.06
CA GLY A 101 19.53 3.03 -0.51
C GLY A 101 20.10 3.47 -1.85
N VAL A 102 21.42 3.33 -2.07
CA VAL A 102 22.08 3.65 -3.35
C VAL A 102 21.61 2.74 -4.47
N LEU A 103 21.52 1.42 -4.21
CA LEU A 103 21.02 0.45 -5.20
C LEU A 103 19.57 0.73 -5.57
N LEU A 104 18.72 0.97 -4.57
CA LEU A 104 17.31 1.28 -4.76
C LEU A 104 17.13 2.58 -5.57
N THR A 105 17.90 3.62 -5.23
CA THR A 105 17.92 4.88 -5.97
C THR A 105 18.31 4.67 -7.43
N GLY A 106 19.36 3.88 -7.69
CA GLY A 106 19.79 3.55 -9.05
C GLY A 106 18.71 2.84 -9.86
N ILE A 107 18.11 1.78 -9.30
CA ILE A 107 17.06 0.98 -9.98
C ILE A 107 15.83 1.85 -10.28
N ILE A 108 15.38 2.62 -9.29
CA ILE A 108 14.18 3.45 -9.42
C ILE A 108 14.39 4.58 -10.42
N SER A 109 15.57 5.21 -10.43
CA SER A 109 15.91 6.28 -11.38
C SER A 109 15.86 5.81 -12.83
N LEU A 110 16.30 4.58 -13.12
CA LEU A 110 16.24 3.99 -14.47
C LEU A 110 14.79 3.91 -15.00
N VAL A 111 13.81 3.75 -14.12
CA VAL A 111 12.39 3.68 -14.49
C VAL A 111 11.78 5.07 -14.58
N ILE A 112 11.97 5.91 -13.57
CA ILE A 112 11.35 7.25 -13.47
C ILE A 112 11.81 8.16 -14.62
N PHE A 113 13.10 8.17 -14.96
CA PHE A 113 13.60 9.01 -16.07
C PHE A 113 13.05 8.60 -17.45
N GLY A 114 12.38 7.45 -17.54
CA GLY A 114 11.63 7.03 -18.73
C GLY A 114 10.22 7.62 -18.86
N GLY A 115 9.74 8.38 -17.88
CA GLY A 115 8.42 9.00 -17.88
C GLY A 115 7.24 8.05 -17.68
N ILE A 116 6.02 8.60 -17.70
CA ILE A 116 4.78 7.88 -17.33
C ILE A 116 4.50 6.63 -18.17
N ARG A 117 4.88 6.62 -19.46
CA ARG A 117 4.71 5.44 -20.32
C ARG A 117 5.54 4.25 -19.83
N ARG A 118 6.79 4.49 -19.40
CA ARG A 118 7.66 3.44 -18.87
C ARG A 118 7.20 2.98 -17.49
N ILE A 119 6.80 3.93 -16.65
CA ILE A 119 6.21 3.65 -15.33
C ILE A 119 5.01 2.71 -15.48
N GLY A 120 4.06 3.06 -16.35
CA GLY A 120 2.87 2.25 -16.61
C GLY A 120 3.20 0.86 -17.16
N GLN A 121 4.16 0.75 -18.08
CA GLN A 121 4.61 -0.56 -18.62
C GLN A 121 5.23 -1.48 -17.57
N VAL A 122 6.05 -0.92 -16.68
CA VAL A 122 6.67 -1.67 -15.58
C VAL A 122 5.61 -2.11 -14.58
N ALA A 123 4.76 -1.18 -14.14
CA ALA A 123 3.68 -1.46 -13.19
C ALA A 123 2.70 -2.51 -13.75
N ALA A 124 2.26 -2.39 -15.00
CA ALA A 124 1.30 -3.30 -15.63
C ALA A 124 1.82 -4.75 -15.73
N ARG A 125 3.14 -4.98 -15.70
CA ARG A 125 3.72 -6.33 -15.69
C ARG A 125 4.00 -6.82 -14.28
N LEU A 126 4.58 -5.97 -13.44
CA LEU A 126 5.02 -6.34 -12.10
C LEU A 126 3.87 -6.46 -11.10
N VAL A 127 2.89 -5.55 -11.14
CA VAL A 127 1.78 -5.51 -10.16
C VAL A 127 0.89 -6.76 -10.25
N PRO A 128 0.43 -7.21 -11.43
CA PRO A 128 -0.38 -8.43 -11.49
C PRO A 128 0.41 -9.68 -11.06
N ALA A 129 1.70 -9.76 -11.42
CA ALA A 129 2.56 -10.87 -11.05
C ALA A 129 2.78 -10.95 -9.54
N MET A 130 3.06 -9.83 -8.87
CA MET A 130 3.26 -9.81 -7.41
C MET A 130 1.98 -10.15 -6.65
N VAL A 131 0.82 -9.63 -7.09
CA VAL A 131 -0.46 -9.89 -6.43
C VAL A 131 -0.84 -11.36 -6.58
N LEU A 132 -0.69 -11.92 -7.78
CA LEU A 132 -0.99 -13.34 -8.01
C LEU A 132 -0.07 -14.25 -7.20
N LEU A 133 1.24 -13.96 -7.18
CA LEU A 133 2.20 -14.71 -6.38
C LEU A 133 1.87 -14.64 -4.88
N TYR A 134 1.54 -13.44 -4.37
CA TYR A 134 1.18 -13.24 -2.97
C TYR A 134 -0.10 -13.98 -2.59
N ILE A 135 -1.14 -13.89 -3.44
CA ILE A 135 -2.41 -14.60 -3.22
C ILE A 135 -2.18 -16.11 -3.22
N LEU A 136 -1.37 -16.63 -4.14
CA LEU A 136 -1.04 -18.06 -4.17
C LEU A 136 -0.32 -18.51 -2.89
N CYS A 137 0.71 -17.79 -2.46
CA CYS A 137 1.43 -18.10 -1.22
C CYS A 137 0.48 -18.09 -0.03
N GLY A 138 -0.30 -17.03 0.12
CA GLY A 138 -1.27 -16.92 1.20
C GLY A 138 -2.32 -18.03 1.16
N PHE A 139 -2.82 -18.38 -0.02
CA PHE A 139 -3.75 -19.50 -0.19
C PHE A 139 -3.15 -20.82 0.32
N PHE A 140 -1.90 -21.13 -0.02
CA PHE A 140 -1.23 -22.35 0.48
C PHE A 140 -1.03 -22.33 2.00
N ILE A 141 -0.66 -21.18 2.58
CA ILE A 141 -0.53 -21.03 4.04
C ILE A 141 -1.88 -21.31 4.73
N LEU A 142 -2.97 -20.77 4.18
CA LEU A 142 -4.31 -20.94 4.74
C LEU A 142 -4.82 -22.37 4.60
N LEU A 143 -4.53 -23.06 3.48
CA LEU A 143 -4.84 -24.48 3.33
C LEU A 143 -4.13 -25.34 4.38
N GLY A 144 -2.87 -25.03 4.69
CA GLY A 144 -2.11 -25.72 5.73
C GLY A 144 -2.67 -25.51 7.15
N ASN A 145 -3.46 -24.44 7.37
CA ASN A 145 -4.01 -24.06 8.67
C ASN A 145 -5.55 -24.01 8.69
N ILE A 146 -6.20 -24.80 7.83
CA ILE A 146 -7.64 -24.68 7.55
C ILE A 146 -8.52 -24.87 8.80
N THR A 147 -8.10 -25.73 9.73
CA THR A 147 -8.81 -26.02 10.98
C THR A 147 -8.89 -24.82 11.92
N ASN A 148 -8.02 -23.84 11.77
CA ASN A 148 -7.99 -22.65 12.61
C ASN A 148 -8.80 -21.49 12.03
N LEU A 149 -9.27 -21.57 10.78
CA LEU A 149 -9.90 -20.44 10.07
C LEU A 149 -11.18 -19.94 10.74
N ASP A 150 -12.07 -20.85 11.17
CA ASP A 150 -13.34 -20.48 11.79
C ASP A 150 -13.13 -19.73 13.11
N ASN A 151 -12.14 -20.17 13.89
CA ASN A 151 -11.75 -19.51 15.14
C ASN A 151 -11.13 -18.13 14.89
N ILE A 152 -10.41 -17.94 13.80
CA ILE A 152 -9.77 -16.66 13.45
C ILE A 152 -10.81 -15.59 13.11
N LEU A 153 -11.87 -15.94 12.37
CA LEU A 153 -12.90 -14.95 12.02
C LEU A 153 -13.67 -14.49 13.27
N LEU A 154 -14.01 -15.42 14.16
CA LEU A 154 -14.58 -15.13 15.46
C LEU A 154 -13.63 -14.26 16.31
N LEU A 155 -12.34 -14.58 16.33
CA LEU A 155 -11.32 -13.79 17.03
C LEU A 155 -11.29 -12.35 16.53
N ILE A 156 -11.26 -12.14 15.21
CA ILE A 156 -11.22 -10.80 14.59
C ILE A 156 -12.45 -9.98 14.98
N ILE A 157 -13.64 -10.57 14.95
CA ILE A 157 -14.88 -9.87 15.28
C ILE A 157 -14.92 -9.57 16.79
N ASN A 158 -14.66 -10.56 17.64
CA ASN A 158 -14.69 -10.37 19.09
C ASN A 158 -13.70 -9.30 19.52
N ASP A 159 -12.44 -9.39 19.08
CA ASP A 159 -11.39 -8.43 19.46
C ASP A 159 -11.66 -7.01 18.94
N ALA A 160 -12.34 -6.89 17.79
CA ALA A 160 -12.72 -5.59 17.24
C ALA A 160 -13.75 -4.84 18.10
N PHE A 161 -14.52 -5.54 18.94
CA PHE A 161 -15.59 -4.96 19.76
C PHE A 161 -15.35 -5.06 21.28
N THR A 162 -14.48 -5.95 21.76
CA THR A 162 -14.19 -6.10 23.19
C THR A 162 -12.95 -5.32 23.62
N GLY A 163 -11.98 -5.13 22.72
CA GLY A 163 -10.76 -4.36 23.01
C GLY A 163 -10.03 -4.85 24.25
N HIS A 164 -9.81 -6.16 24.40
CA HIS A 164 -9.09 -6.71 25.56
C HIS A 164 -7.62 -6.23 25.68
N ALA A 165 -7.12 -5.47 24.69
CA ALA A 165 -5.84 -4.78 24.75
C ALA A 165 -5.92 -3.45 25.53
N ILE A 166 -5.71 -3.52 26.86
CA ILE A 166 -5.23 -2.47 27.78
C ILE A 166 -6.20 -1.32 28.10
N ALA A 167 -6.90 -1.45 29.24
CA ALA A 167 -7.39 -0.39 30.13
C ALA A 167 -7.92 0.93 29.48
N GLY A 168 -9.24 1.04 29.35
CA GLY A 168 -9.95 2.33 29.41
C GLY A 168 -10.10 3.15 28.13
N GLY A 169 -9.45 2.78 27.01
CA GLY A 169 -9.54 3.50 25.72
C GLY A 169 -9.54 2.59 24.47
N THR A 170 -9.90 1.31 24.65
CA THR A 170 -9.44 0.18 23.81
C THR A 170 -10.17 -0.01 22.48
N LEU A 171 -11.47 0.27 22.42
CA LEU A 171 -12.24 0.19 21.17
C LEU A 171 -11.80 1.27 20.16
N GLY A 172 -11.62 2.49 20.66
CA GLY A 172 -11.22 3.63 19.82
C GLY A 172 -9.82 3.45 19.23
N SER A 173 -8.86 2.93 20.01
CA SER A 173 -7.50 2.72 19.53
C SER A 173 -7.43 1.64 18.45
N VAL A 174 -8.14 0.51 18.61
CA VAL A 174 -8.23 -0.57 17.62
C VAL A 174 -8.90 -0.07 16.34
N MET A 175 -9.98 0.71 16.46
CA MET A 175 -10.67 1.34 15.33
C MET A 175 -9.77 2.33 14.60
N ILE A 176 -9.17 3.30 15.31
CA ILE A 176 -8.27 4.32 14.73
C ILE A 176 -7.09 3.64 14.03
N THR A 177 -6.51 2.60 14.64
CA THR A 177 -5.40 1.86 14.04
C THR A 177 -5.84 1.11 12.78
N GLY A 178 -7.02 0.47 12.81
CA GLY A 178 -7.59 -0.20 11.64
C GLY A 178 -7.86 0.77 10.49
N ILE A 179 -8.52 1.90 10.76
CA ILE A 179 -8.81 2.93 9.76
C ILE A 179 -7.52 3.53 9.21
N ARG A 180 -6.56 3.89 10.07
CA ARG A 180 -5.27 4.45 9.64
C ARG A 180 -4.50 3.50 8.74
N ARG A 181 -4.44 2.20 9.08
CA ARG A 181 -3.76 1.21 8.25
C ARG A 181 -4.48 0.98 6.92
N ALA A 182 -5.82 0.94 6.92
CA ALA A 182 -6.59 0.81 5.68
C ALA A 182 -6.41 2.03 4.76
N ALA A 183 -6.53 3.24 5.30
CA ALA A 183 -6.33 4.47 4.52
C ALA A 183 -4.93 4.52 3.89
N PHE A 184 -3.89 4.09 4.62
CA PHE A 184 -2.53 4.00 4.07
C PHE A 184 -2.38 2.91 3.00
N SER A 185 -3.14 1.81 3.10
CA SER A 185 -3.03 0.68 2.18
C SER A 185 -3.78 0.93 0.86
N ASN A 186 -5.04 1.36 0.93
CA ASN A 186 -5.88 1.53 -0.26
C ASN A 186 -5.93 2.95 -0.82
N GLU A 187 -5.33 3.90 -0.09
CA GLU A 187 -5.27 5.33 -0.41
C GLU A 187 -6.65 6.00 -0.57
N ALA A 188 -7.72 5.39 -0.07
CA ALA A 188 -9.05 5.96 -0.23
C ALA A 188 -9.19 7.25 0.59
N GLY A 189 -9.47 8.36 -0.11
CA GLY A 189 -9.65 9.66 0.52
C GLY A 189 -8.35 10.41 0.83
N ILE A 190 -7.19 9.89 0.39
CA ILE A 190 -5.92 10.63 0.46
C ILE A 190 -5.82 11.65 -0.68
N GLY A 191 -6.39 11.33 -1.84
CA GLY A 191 -6.42 12.17 -3.05
C GLY A 191 -5.31 11.85 -4.05
N THR A 192 -4.23 11.18 -3.61
CA THR A 192 -3.11 10.76 -4.47
C THR A 192 -3.55 9.79 -5.55
N GLU A 193 -4.49 8.91 -5.22
CA GLU A 193 -5.04 7.91 -6.13
C GLU A 193 -5.70 8.56 -7.35
N SER A 194 -6.38 9.68 -7.13
CA SER A 194 -7.10 10.38 -8.19
C SER A 194 -6.18 11.07 -9.20
N MET A 195 -4.91 11.33 -8.86
CA MET A 195 -3.92 11.87 -9.79
C MET A 195 -3.53 10.85 -10.87
N ALA A 196 -3.40 9.58 -10.50
CA ALA A 196 -3.14 8.48 -11.44
C ALA A 196 -4.30 8.27 -12.41
N HIS A 197 -5.51 8.14 -11.84
CA HIS A 197 -6.74 7.96 -12.59
C HIS A 197 -7.05 9.20 -13.45
N GLY A 198 -6.67 10.39 -12.99
CA GLY A 198 -6.73 11.64 -13.74
C GLY A 198 -6.01 11.62 -15.09
N ALA A 199 -5.06 10.70 -15.32
CA ALA A 199 -4.37 10.50 -16.59
C ALA A 199 -5.01 9.43 -17.52
N ALA A 200 -6.06 8.74 -17.08
CA ALA A 200 -6.65 7.63 -17.83
C ALA A 200 -7.33 8.07 -19.14
N ILE A 201 -7.10 7.37 -20.24
CA ILE A 201 -7.73 7.71 -21.52
C ILE A 201 -9.16 7.12 -21.55
N THR A 202 -10.12 7.85 -21.01
CA THR A 202 -11.54 7.49 -20.98
C THR A 202 -12.43 8.63 -21.50
N LYS A 203 -13.57 8.26 -22.08
CA LYS A 203 -14.63 9.20 -22.49
C LYS A 203 -15.69 9.41 -21.39
N GLU A 204 -15.77 8.49 -20.44
CA GLU A 204 -16.81 8.47 -19.41
C GLU A 204 -16.15 8.51 -18.02
N PRO A 205 -16.32 9.62 -17.26
CA PRO A 205 -15.78 9.77 -15.92
C PRO A 205 -16.20 8.65 -14.95
N VAL A 206 -17.46 8.23 -15.04
CA VAL A 206 -18.03 7.17 -14.19
C VAL A 206 -17.32 5.84 -14.41
N ARG A 207 -16.94 5.54 -15.66
CA ARG A 207 -16.23 4.30 -16.00
C ARG A 207 -14.90 4.20 -15.27
N GLU A 208 -14.18 5.31 -15.17
CA GLU A 208 -12.92 5.35 -14.41
C GLU A 208 -13.16 5.21 -12.91
N GLY A 209 -14.21 5.85 -12.38
CA GLY A 209 -14.60 5.66 -10.97
C GLY A 209 -14.87 4.20 -10.63
N LEU A 210 -15.55 3.47 -11.53
CA LEU A 210 -15.81 2.03 -11.35
C LEU A 210 -14.52 1.21 -11.29
N VAL A 211 -13.54 1.53 -12.14
CA VAL A 211 -12.22 0.88 -12.13
C VAL A 211 -11.45 1.23 -10.85
N ALA A 212 -11.46 2.49 -10.45
CA ALA A 212 -10.73 2.98 -9.28
C ALA A 212 -11.19 2.35 -7.97
N MET A 213 -12.50 2.11 -7.80
CA MET A 213 -13.03 1.49 -6.58
C MET A 213 -12.64 0.00 -6.43
N LEU A 214 -12.15 -0.66 -7.48
CA LEU A 214 -11.58 -2.01 -7.36
C LEU A 214 -10.29 -2.01 -6.54
N GLY A 215 -9.58 -0.88 -6.47
CA GLY A 215 -8.33 -0.74 -5.71
C GLY A 215 -8.48 -1.16 -4.24
N PRO A 216 -9.35 -0.51 -3.44
CA PRO A 216 -9.58 -0.87 -2.04
C PRO A 216 -10.09 -2.30 -1.84
N MET A 217 -10.85 -2.84 -2.79
CA MET A 217 -11.31 -4.23 -2.74
C MET A 217 -10.13 -5.20 -2.88
N ILE A 218 -9.31 -5.04 -3.91
CA ILE A 218 -8.17 -5.93 -4.16
C ILE A 218 -7.11 -5.76 -3.05
N ASP A 219 -6.76 -4.52 -2.71
CA ASP A 219 -5.72 -4.23 -1.73
C ASP A 219 -6.11 -4.65 -0.32
N THR A 220 -7.22 -4.14 0.20
CA THR A 220 -7.54 -4.29 1.62
C THR A 220 -8.41 -5.51 1.89
N LEU A 221 -9.44 -5.77 1.07
CA LEU A 221 -10.36 -6.89 1.31
C LEU A 221 -9.76 -8.24 0.87
N VAL A 222 -8.89 -8.26 -0.13
CA VAL A 222 -8.23 -9.49 -0.59
C VAL A 222 -6.81 -9.59 -0.03
N VAL A 223 -5.88 -8.74 -0.48
CA VAL A 223 -4.45 -8.91 -0.17
C VAL A 223 -4.16 -8.75 1.32
N CYS A 224 -4.60 -7.66 1.96
CA CYS A 224 -4.39 -7.45 3.39
C CYS A 224 -5.13 -8.48 4.28
N SER A 225 -6.31 -8.96 3.85
CA SER A 225 -7.01 -10.04 4.55
C SER A 225 -6.19 -11.32 4.52
N ILE A 226 -5.63 -11.68 3.37
CA ILE A 226 -4.75 -12.85 3.23
C ILE A 226 -3.54 -12.71 4.15
N THR A 227 -2.89 -11.53 4.19
CA THR A 227 -1.78 -11.25 5.13
C THR A 227 -2.22 -11.45 6.57
N GLY A 228 -3.36 -10.87 6.95
CA GLY A 228 -3.90 -10.93 8.30
C GLY A 228 -4.25 -12.36 8.72
N PHE A 229 -4.89 -13.12 7.84
CA PHE A 229 -5.21 -14.53 8.09
C PHE A 229 -3.95 -15.39 8.17
N ALA A 230 -2.94 -15.18 7.31
CA ALA A 230 -1.67 -15.90 7.38
C ALA A 230 -0.99 -15.67 8.74
N ILE A 231 -0.90 -14.42 9.20
CA ILE A 231 -0.32 -14.06 10.50
C ILE A 231 -1.11 -14.68 11.66
N LEU A 232 -2.44 -14.59 11.64
CA LEU A 232 -3.28 -15.13 12.72
C LEU A 232 -3.26 -16.67 12.76
N SER A 233 -3.25 -17.31 11.59
CA SER A 233 -3.27 -18.77 11.46
C SER A 233 -1.97 -19.45 11.92
N THR A 234 -0.84 -18.76 11.77
CA THR A 234 0.48 -19.25 12.19
C THR A 234 0.81 -18.91 13.65
N GLY A 235 0.01 -18.06 14.31
CA GLY A 235 0.20 -17.71 15.71
C GLY A 235 1.38 -16.76 16.00
N VAL A 236 2.15 -16.35 14.98
CA VAL A 236 3.35 -15.50 15.15
C VAL A 236 3.04 -14.12 15.75
N TRP A 237 1.79 -13.68 15.67
CA TRP A 237 1.31 -12.43 16.26
C TRP A 237 1.42 -12.38 17.79
N GLN A 238 1.56 -13.52 18.46
CA GLN A 238 1.75 -13.59 19.92
C GLN A 238 3.18 -13.22 20.34
N ASN A 239 4.13 -13.21 19.41
CA ASN A 239 5.51 -12.83 19.70
C ASN A 239 5.67 -11.30 19.63
N SER A 240 5.84 -10.67 20.79
CA SER A 240 6.00 -9.21 20.92
C SER A 240 7.28 -8.65 20.29
N ASN A 241 8.27 -9.49 19.99
CA ASN A 241 9.53 -9.07 19.39
C ASN A 241 9.45 -8.93 17.86
N LEU A 242 8.40 -9.48 17.25
CA LEU A 242 8.17 -9.36 15.81
C LEU A 242 7.26 -8.17 15.52
N ASN A 243 7.66 -7.34 14.56
CA ASN A 243 6.87 -6.17 14.15
C ASN A 243 6.92 -5.97 12.64
N GLY A 244 5.88 -5.35 12.10
CA GLY A 244 5.83 -4.93 10.70
C GLY A 244 6.08 -6.07 9.71
N ILE A 245 7.13 -5.92 8.90
CA ILE A 245 7.45 -6.88 7.84
C ILE A 245 8.10 -8.15 8.37
N SER A 246 8.87 -8.08 9.45
CA SER A 246 9.49 -9.25 10.07
C SER A 246 8.43 -10.21 10.62
N MET A 247 7.30 -9.71 11.13
CA MET A 247 6.16 -10.54 11.51
C MET A 247 5.53 -11.26 10.30
N THR A 248 5.47 -10.58 9.15
CA THR A 248 4.96 -11.20 7.93
C THR A 248 5.94 -12.25 7.40
N SER A 249 7.26 -12.00 7.48
CA SER A 249 8.29 -12.98 7.15
C SER A 249 8.16 -14.24 7.99
N ALA A 250 8.06 -14.10 9.31
CA ALA A 250 7.88 -15.23 10.21
C ALA A 250 6.60 -16.03 9.92
N ALA A 251 5.49 -15.36 9.57
CA ALA A 251 4.26 -16.05 9.16
C ALA A 251 4.46 -16.84 7.86
N PHE A 252 5.18 -16.28 6.88
CA PHE A 252 5.47 -16.95 5.62
C PHE A 252 6.44 -18.12 5.82
N GLU A 253 7.45 -17.97 6.67
CA GLU A 253 8.37 -19.05 7.05
C GLU A 253 7.62 -20.22 7.70
N ALA A 254 6.77 -19.91 8.69
CA ALA A 254 5.99 -20.92 9.41
C ALA A 254 4.95 -21.61 8.51
N GLY A 255 4.33 -20.86 7.60
CA GLY A 255 3.27 -21.38 6.72
C GLY A 255 3.77 -22.05 5.43
N LEU A 256 4.95 -21.70 4.94
CA LEU A 256 5.60 -22.26 3.76
C LEU A 256 7.07 -22.55 4.06
N PRO A 257 7.38 -23.71 4.68
CA PRO A 257 8.75 -24.07 5.01
C PRO A 257 9.68 -24.00 3.79
N PHE A 258 10.90 -23.50 4.00
CA PHE A 258 11.98 -23.33 3.00
C PHE A 258 11.75 -22.29 1.89
N LEU A 259 10.51 -22.04 1.47
CA LEU A 259 10.21 -21.14 0.35
C LEU A 259 9.61 -19.80 0.78
N GLY A 260 8.92 -19.75 1.93
CA GLY A 260 8.11 -18.62 2.34
C GLY A 260 8.87 -17.30 2.43
N GLU A 261 10.02 -17.31 3.10
CA GLU A 261 10.82 -16.10 3.30
C GLU A 261 11.40 -15.55 2.00
N THR A 262 12.01 -16.42 1.19
CA THR A 262 12.62 -16.03 -0.09
C THR A 262 11.59 -15.51 -1.07
N VAL A 263 10.42 -16.16 -1.14
CA VAL A 263 9.33 -15.70 -2.00
C VAL A 263 8.77 -14.37 -1.49
N LEU A 264 8.59 -14.20 -0.19
CA LEU A 264 8.15 -12.93 0.38
C LEU A 264 9.13 -11.80 0.09
N LEU A 265 10.44 -12.04 0.19
CA LEU A 265 11.47 -11.05 -0.15
C LEU A 265 11.33 -10.57 -1.60
N ILE A 266 11.15 -11.50 -2.55
CA ILE A 266 10.93 -11.15 -3.96
C ILE A 266 9.67 -10.30 -4.12
N ILE A 267 8.57 -10.69 -3.47
CA ILE A 267 7.30 -9.96 -3.53
C ILE A 267 7.46 -8.54 -2.97
N VAL A 268 8.09 -8.40 -1.81
CA VAL A 268 8.30 -7.11 -1.14
C VAL A 268 9.23 -6.21 -1.95
N CYS A 269 10.29 -6.75 -2.55
CA CYS A 269 11.14 -6.01 -3.49
C CYS A 269 10.29 -5.40 -4.61
N ILE A 270 9.45 -6.21 -5.26
CA ILE A 270 8.59 -5.75 -6.35
C ILE A 270 7.55 -4.73 -5.83
N PHE A 271 6.92 -4.99 -4.69
CA PHE A 271 5.91 -4.13 -4.09
C PHE A 271 6.47 -2.76 -3.72
N SER A 272 7.61 -2.72 -3.01
CA SER A 272 8.26 -1.47 -2.64
C SER A 272 8.71 -0.69 -3.87
N ILE A 273 9.36 -1.33 -4.85
CA ILE A 273 9.82 -0.65 -6.07
C ILE A 273 8.63 -0.07 -6.85
N THR A 274 7.59 -0.86 -7.11
CA THR A 274 6.42 -0.41 -7.86
C THR A 274 5.68 0.73 -7.17
N THR A 275 5.56 0.68 -5.84
CA THR A 275 4.92 1.74 -5.04
C THR A 275 5.75 3.03 -5.06
N ILE A 276 7.08 2.95 -4.88
CA ILE A 276 7.95 4.15 -4.92
C ILE A 276 7.88 4.82 -6.30
N ILE A 277 7.87 4.04 -7.37
CA ILE A 277 7.71 4.58 -8.73
C ILE A 277 6.37 5.30 -8.89
N GLY A 278 5.27 4.72 -8.39
CA GLY A 278 3.94 5.33 -8.42
C GLY A 278 3.89 6.66 -7.66
N TYR A 279 4.42 6.67 -6.44
CA TYR A 279 4.49 7.86 -5.59
C TYR A 279 5.37 8.98 -6.18
N SER A 280 6.46 8.63 -6.86
CA SER A 280 7.26 9.62 -7.57
C SER A 280 6.47 10.30 -8.69
N TYR A 281 5.58 9.58 -9.36
CA TYR A 281 4.70 10.18 -10.36
C TYR A 281 3.67 11.09 -9.69
N TYR A 282 3.06 10.66 -8.59
CA TYR A 282 2.11 11.47 -7.82
C TYR A 282 2.72 12.78 -7.33
N GLY A 283 3.95 12.74 -6.80
CA GLY A 283 4.65 13.94 -6.34
C GLY A 283 5.16 14.86 -7.46
N SER A 284 5.18 14.39 -8.72
CA SER A 284 5.54 15.22 -9.88
C SER A 284 4.36 16.02 -10.46
N LYS A 285 3.14 15.71 -10.02
CA LYS A 285 1.89 16.38 -10.43
C LYS A 285 1.58 17.56 -9.53
#